data_AF-A0A256JIP0-F1
#
_entry.id   AF-A0A256JIP0-F1
#
_cell.length_a   1.000
_cell.length_b   1.000
_cell.length_c   1.000
_cell.angle_alpha   90.00
_cell.angle_beta   90.00
_cell.angle_gamma   90.00
#
_symmetry.space_group_name_H-M   'P 1'
#
loop_
_entity.id
_entity.type
_entity.pdbx_description
1 polymer ?
#
loop_
_entity_poly.entity_id
_entity_poly.type
_entity_poly.pdbx_seq_one_letter_code
_entity_poly.pdbx_strand_id
1 'polypeptide(L)'
;MSPALGAVAAVGVSLAAADVPLAAVEVGFARPRQAAVTLVTFAVVAALLTGGAALSYRWYFRTAIPEGVTGLLGVAVVALYLNTTSLGSVAIGDNPTLLAPESVFFNLVSLGVAVVMAPVGRYAGDRLAVDVFALSGAKQLDGELSGVVRAVGRFTAVTLPPADEIGDMETYDPVSPEKKDEIAEKTLLFPRKLSPESLRERLVTRLKDEYGVGYVDVDLDADGSVEYFAVGSRAAGLGPTLAPESAAVAVAADPPNNATAGDTVQLWRDDPEPERVATGELRGVAGDAVTVALDESDAERLTDQGGYRLVTLP
;
A
#
# COMPACT_ATOMS: atom_id res chain seq x y z
N MET A 1 7.81 18.70 -37.34
CA MET A 1 6.43 18.86 -36.83
C MET A 1 5.55 17.86 -37.56
N SER A 2 5.28 16.70 -36.94
CA SER A 2 4.24 15.74 -37.35
C SER A 2 3.79 15.01 -36.08
N PRO A 3 2.48 14.94 -35.78
CA PRO A 3 1.99 14.27 -34.59
C PRO A 3 1.75 12.78 -34.89
N ALA A 4 2.42 11.90 -34.16
CA ALA A 4 2.07 10.48 -34.08
C ALA A 4 1.11 10.30 -32.90
N LEU A 5 -0.19 10.41 -33.17
CA LEU A 5 -1.26 10.09 -32.23
C LEU A 5 -1.44 8.56 -32.18
N GLY A 6 -1.41 8.04 -30.95
CA GLY A 6 -1.36 6.63 -30.62
C GLY A 6 -2.57 5.82 -31.09
N ALA A 7 -2.28 4.64 -31.63
CA ALA A 7 -3.23 3.57 -31.76
C ALA A 7 -3.40 2.91 -30.38
N VAL A 8 -4.48 3.25 -29.68
CA VAL A 8 -4.96 2.48 -28.53
C VAL A 8 -5.51 1.18 -29.08
N ALA A 9 -4.76 0.10 -28.92
CA ALA A 9 -5.20 -1.24 -29.26
C ALA A 9 -6.40 -1.61 -28.36
N ALA A 10 -7.58 -1.67 -28.97
CA ALA A 10 -8.77 -2.26 -28.36
C ALA A 10 -8.51 -3.77 -28.17
N VAL A 11 -8.03 -4.14 -26.99
CA VAL A 11 -8.05 -5.54 -26.54
C VAL A 11 -9.50 -5.86 -26.21
N GLY A 12 -10.21 -6.40 -27.21
CA GLY A 12 -11.51 -7.02 -27.02
C GLY A 12 -11.35 -8.25 -26.11
N VAL A 13 -11.59 -8.07 -24.82
CA VAL A 13 -11.78 -9.20 -23.91
C VAL A 13 -13.14 -9.80 -24.27
N SER A 14 -13.11 -10.90 -25.03
CA SER A 14 -14.28 -11.76 -25.22
C SER A 14 -14.52 -12.46 -23.88
N LEU A 15 -15.33 -11.84 -23.02
CA LEU A 15 -15.94 -12.51 -21.89
C LEU A 15 -16.85 -13.58 -22.48
N ALA A 16 -16.46 -14.85 -22.35
CA ALA A 16 -17.36 -15.96 -22.60
C ALA A 16 -18.58 -15.77 -21.69
N ALA A 17 -19.65 -15.21 -22.26
CA ALA A 17 -20.93 -15.13 -21.61
C ALA A 17 -21.35 -16.57 -21.33
N ALA A 18 -21.26 -16.97 -20.07
CA ALA A 18 -22.01 -18.13 -19.63
C ALA A 18 -23.47 -17.85 -20.00
N ASP A 19 -24.08 -18.71 -20.82
CA ASP A 19 -25.50 -18.69 -21.14
C ASP A 19 -26.29 -18.90 -19.84
N VAL A 20 -26.49 -17.82 -19.10
CA VAL A 20 -27.41 -17.78 -17.97
C VAL A 20 -28.76 -17.40 -18.57
N PRO A 21 -29.79 -18.27 -18.48
CA PRO A 21 -31.08 -17.99 -19.08
C PRO A 21 -31.65 -16.71 -18.48
N LEU A 22 -31.75 -15.67 -19.32
CA LEU A 22 -32.32 -14.36 -19.00
C LEU A 22 -33.85 -14.49 -18.95
N ALA A 23 -34.38 -15.19 -17.95
CA ALA A 23 -35.80 -15.15 -17.67
C ALA A 23 -36.15 -13.77 -17.11
N ALA A 24 -37.05 -13.05 -17.79
CA ALA A 24 -37.62 -11.81 -17.29
C ALA A 24 -38.43 -12.12 -16.04
N VAL A 25 -37.88 -11.80 -14.87
CA VAL A 25 -38.60 -11.95 -13.61
C VAL A 25 -39.17 -10.59 -13.24
N GLU A 26 -40.49 -10.47 -13.19
CA GLU A 26 -41.16 -9.36 -12.50
C GLU A 26 -40.91 -9.53 -11.00
N VAL A 27 -39.81 -8.95 -10.50
CA VAL A 27 -39.40 -9.06 -9.10
C VAL A 27 -39.75 -7.78 -8.36
N GLY A 28 -40.48 -7.93 -7.26
CA GLY A 28 -40.73 -6.87 -6.30
C GLY A 28 -40.95 -7.46 -4.91
N PHE A 29 -40.94 -6.62 -3.88
CA PHE A 29 -41.06 -7.07 -2.48
C PHE A 29 -42.39 -7.75 -2.13
N ALA A 30 -43.40 -7.67 -3.02
CA ALA A 30 -44.63 -8.44 -2.93
C ALA A 30 -44.38 -9.97 -2.87
N ARG A 31 -43.25 -10.44 -3.40
CA ARG A 31 -42.79 -11.83 -3.28
C ARG A 31 -41.42 -11.87 -2.60
N PRO A 32 -41.37 -11.87 -1.25
CA PRO A 32 -40.13 -11.61 -0.51
C PRO A 32 -39.03 -12.66 -0.77
N ARG A 33 -39.40 -13.92 -1.00
CA ARG A 33 -38.43 -14.98 -1.34
C ARG A 33 -37.75 -14.73 -2.69
N GLN A 34 -38.51 -14.32 -3.70
CA GLN A 34 -37.96 -14.03 -5.03
C GLN A 34 -37.09 -12.77 -4.99
N ALA A 35 -37.57 -11.72 -4.31
CA ALA A 35 -36.80 -10.50 -4.09
C ALA A 35 -35.45 -10.79 -3.41
N ALA A 36 -35.44 -11.60 -2.35
CA ALA A 36 -34.20 -11.99 -1.67
C ALA A 36 -33.24 -12.74 -2.60
N VAL A 37 -33.72 -13.72 -3.36
CA VAL A 37 -32.89 -14.47 -4.32
C VAL A 37 -32.30 -13.53 -5.37
N THR A 38 -33.10 -12.64 -5.96
CA THR A 38 -32.62 -11.69 -6.98
C THR A 38 -31.59 -10.71 -6.42
N LEU A 39 -31.81 -10.17 -5.22
CA LEU A 39 -30.84 -9.29 -4.57
C LEU A 39 -29.51 -10.01 -4.30
N VAL A 40 -29.56 -11.27 -3.85
CA VAL A 40 -28.37 -12.10 -3.67
C VAL A 40 -27.69 -12.37 -5.02
N THR A 41 -28.46 -12.64 -6.08
CA THR A 41 -27.90 -12.80 -7.43
C THR A 41 -27.18 -11.53 -7.89
N PHE A 42 -27.78 -10.34 -7.71
CA PHE A 42 -27.10 -9.08 -8.04
C PHE A 42 -25.86 -8.83 -7.19
N ALA A 43 -25.91 -9.13 -5.90
CA ALA A 43 -24.76 -9.07 -5.02
C ALA A 43 -23.60 -9.93 -5.54
N VAL A 44 -23.88 -11.19 -5.88
CA VAL A 44 -22.89 -12.14 -6.38
C VAL A 44 -22.35 -11.71 -7.75
N VAL A 45 -23.22 -11.30 -8.68
CA VAL A 45 -22.80 -10.85 -10.03
C VAL A 45 -21.92 -9.60 -9.93
N ALA A 46 -22.33 -8.60 -9.14
CA ALA A 46 -21.54 -7.39 -8.93
C ALA A 46 -20.18 -7.72 -8.31
N ALA A 47 -20.15 -8.59 -7.29
CA ALA A 47 -18.90 -9.00 -6.64
C ALA A 47 -17.97 -9.78 -7.59
N LEU A 48 -18.51 -10.72 -8.39
CA LEU A 48 -17.72 -11.48 -9.35
C LEU A 48 -17.17 -10.61 -10.48
N LEU A 49 -17.99 -9.69 -11.03
CA LEU A 49 -17.56 -8.80 -12.09
C LEU A 49 -16.45 -7.86 -11.61
N THR A 50 -16.65 -7.22 -10.46
CA THR A 50 -15.67 -6.29 -9.88
C THR A 50 -14.41 -7.01 -9.40
N GLY A 51 -14.53 -8.21 -8.82
CA GLY A 51 -13.39 -9.04 -8.45
C GLY A 51 -12.61 -9.55 -9.65
N GLY A 52 -13.29 -10.00 -10.70
CA GLY A 52 -12.64 -10.38 -11.96
C GLY A 52 -11.94 -9.21 -12.65
N ALA A 53 -12.55 -8.02 -12.63
CA ALA A 53 -11.94 -6.81 -13.15
C ALA A 53 -10.70 -6.40 -12.34
N ALA A 54 -10.79 -6.42 -11.00
CA ALA A 54 -9.65 -6.13 -10.11
C ALA A 54 -8.51 -7.13 -10.31
N LEU A 55 -8.82 -8.43 -10.34
CA LEU A 55 -7.87 -9.50 -10.61
C LEU A 55 -7.17 -9.30 -11.96
N SER A 56 -7.93 -9.06 -13.04
CA SER A 56 -7.39 -8.90 -14.39
C SER A 56 -6.56 -7.62 -14.53
N TYR A 57 -7.04 -6.52 -13.95
CA TYR A 57 -6.35 -5.24 -13.95
C TYR A 57 -5.01 -5.34 -13.21
N ARG A 58 -5.02 -5.93 -12.02
CA ARG A 58 -3.80 -6.14 -11.22
C ARG A 58 -2.85 -7.15 -11.87
N TRP A 59 -3.37 -8.18 -12.53
CA TRP A 59 -2.56 -9.13 -13.27
C TRP A 59 -1.81 -8.46 -14.44
N TYR A 60 -2.47 -7.57 -15.18
CA TYR A 60 -1.89 -6.91 -16.35
C TYR A 60 -1.04 -5.67 -16.01
N PHE A 61 -1.57 -4.76 -15.18
CA PHE A 61 -0.96 -3.47 -14.86
C PHE A 61 -0.11 -3.49 -13.58
N ARG A 62 -0.18 -4.56 -12.77
CA ARG A 62 0.48 -4.69 -11.46
C ARG A 62 0.12 -3.60 -10.44
N THR A 63 -0.95 -2.87 -10.67
CA THR A 63 -1.48 -1.84 -9.78
C THR A 63 -2.92 -2.16 -9.41
N ALA A 64 -3.41 -1.56 -8.33
CA ALA A 64 -4.82 -1.69 -7.95
C ALA A 64 -5.69 -0.80 -8.85
N ILE A 65 -6.84 -1.31 -9.28
CA ILE A 65 -7.82 -0.52 -10.03
C ILE A 65 -8.32 0.65 -9.16
N PRO A 66 -8.74 1.83 -9.65
CA PRO A 66 -9.31 2.86 -8.78
C PRO A 66 -10.67 2.43 -8.20
N GLU A 67 -10.95 2.76 -6.93
CA GLU A 67 -12.18 2.34 -6.23
C GLU A 67 -13.46 2.79 -6.94
N GLY A 68 -13.47 4.04 -7.42
CA GLY A 68 -14.60 4.60 -8.17
C GLY A 68 -14.94 3.80 -9.43
N VAL A 69 -13.94 3.26 -10.12
CA VAL A 69 -14.15 2.46 -11.35
C VAL A 69 -14.84 1.13 -11.01
N THR A 70 -14.43 0.46 -9.93
CA THR A 70 -15.09 -0.78 -9.47
C THR A 70 -16.51 -0.54 -9.00
N GLY A 71 -16.78 0.57 -8.30
CA GLY A 71 -18.15 0.96 -7.94
C GLY A 71 -19.03 1.15 -9.18
N LEU A 72 -18.52 1.86 -10.19
CA LEU A 72 -19.22 2.05 -11.46
C LEU A 72 -19.49 0.73 -12.18
N LEU A 73 -18.52 -0.19 -12.23
CA LEU A 73 -18.70 -1.50 -12.86
C LEU A 73 -19.78 -2.34 -12.17
N GLY A 74 -19.76 -2.39 -10.83
CA GLY A 74 -20.77 -3.13 -10.06
C GLY A 74 -22.17 -2.58 -10.24
N VAL A 75 -22.32 -1.26 -10.22
CA VAL A 75 -23.61 -0.59 -10.47
C VAL A 75 -24.04 -0.78 -11.93
N ALA A 76 -23.12 -0.64 -12.88
CA ALA A 76 -23.43 -0.69 -14.31
C ALA A 76 -24.02 -2.04 -14.74
N VAL A 77 -23.51 -3.17 -14.23
CA VAL A 77 -24.06 -4.49 -14.61
C VAL A 77 -25.49 -4.69 -14.09
N VAL A 78 -25.78 -4.22 -12.88
CA VAL A 78 -27.13 -4.31 -12.30
C VAL A 78 -28.07 -3.32 -12.98
N ALA A 79 -27.62 -2.09 -13.21
CA ALA A 79 -28.38 -1.08 -13.94
C ALA A 79 -28.70 -1.54 -15.37
N LEU A 80 -27.74 -2.15 -16.06
CA LEU A 80 -27.93 -2.70 -17.40
C LEU A 80 -28.99 -3.81 -17.39
N TYR A 81 -28.95 -4.73 -16.41
CA TYR A 81 -29.97 -5.76 -16.27
C TYR A 81 -31.36 -5.17 -16.06
N LEU A 82 -31.51 -4.28 -15.07
CA LEU A 82 -32.78 -3.62 -14.75
C LEU A 82 -33.32 -2.78 -15.91
N ASN A 83 -32.44 -2.09 -16.63
CA ASN A 83 -32.80 -1.32 -17.81
C ASN A 83 -33.26 -2.23 -18.95
N THR A 84 -32.59 -3.37 -19.17
CA THR A 84 -32.96 -4.33 -20.21
C THR A 84 -34.31 -4.97 -19.91
N THR A 85 -34.57 -5.38 -18.66
CA THR A 85 -35.84 -5.99 -18.28
C THR A 85 -37.00 -4.98 -18.32
N SER A 86 -36.76 -3.72 -17.95
CA SER A 86 -37.78 -2.66 -18.00
C SER A 86 -38.11 -2.21 -19.43
N LEU A 87 -37.13 -2.11 -20.33
CA LEU A 87 -37.38 -1.82 -21.75
C LEU A 87 -38.14 -2.97 -22.43
N GLY A 88 -37.82 -4.22 -22.08
CA GLY A 88 -38.51 -5.40 -22.61
C GLY A 88 -40.01 -5.41 -22.26
N SER A 89 -40.38 -5.04 -21.03
CA SER A 89 -41.80 -4.97 -20.63
C SER A 89 -42.55 -3.81 -21.33
N VAL A 90 -41.90 -2.66 -21.56
CA VAL A 90 -42.48 -1.54 -22.33
C VAL A 90 -42.75 -1.94 -23.78
N ALA A 91 -41.82 -2.65 -24.43
CA ALA A 91 -41.95 -3.05 -25.83
C ALA A 91 -43.09 -4.05 -26.07
N ILE A 92 -43.48 -4.82 -25.05
CA ILE A 92 -44.58 -5.79 -25.09
C ILE A 92 -45.94 -5.13 -24.78
N GLY A 93 -45.94 -3.84 -24.43
CA GLY A 93 -47.16 -3.08 -24.13
C GLY A 93 -47.75 -3.32 -22.74
N ASP A 94 -47.01 -4.02 -21.87
CA ASP A 94 -47.44 -4.36 -20.51
C ASP A 94 -46.87 -3.35 -19.50
N ASN A 95 -47.75 -2.40 -19.14
CA ASN A 95 -47.99 -1.89 -17.79
C ASN A 95 -47.42 -0.54 -17.28
N PRO A 96 -48.29 0.24 -16.58
CA PRO A 96 -47.97 1.45 -15.80
C PRO A 96 -47.24 1.18 -14.46
N THR A 97 -46.79 -0.05 -14.21
CA THR A 97 -46.16 -0.49 -12.95
C THR A 97 -44.66 -0.18 -12.86
N LEU A 98 -44.04 0.27 -13.94
CA LEU A 98 -42.61 0.64 -13.97
C LEU A 98 -42.27 1.81 -13.06
N LEU A 99 -43.23 2.73 -12.86
CA LEU A 99 -43.12 3.87 -11.95
C LEU A 99 -43.84 3.61 -10.61
N ALA A 100 -44.29 2.39 -10.36
CA ALA A 100 -44.88 2.05 -9.07
C ALA A 100 -43.83 2.22 -7.96
N PRO A 101 -44.17 2.85 -6.83
CA PRO A 101 -43.23 3.09 -5.73
C PRO A 101 -42.46 1.84 -5.29
N GLU A 102 -43.10 0.68 -5.35
CA GLU A 102 -42.53 -0.61 -4.97
C GLU A 102 -41.43 -1.08 -5.93
N SER A 103 -41.61 -0.85 -7.23
CA SER A 103 -40.63 -1.19 -8.28
C SER A 103 -39.42 -0.27 -8.19
N VAL A 104 -39.67 1.04 -8.02
CA VAL A 104 -38.61 2.05 -7.83
C VAL A 104 -37.80 1.73 -6.58
N PHE A 105 -38.47 1.39 -5.47
CA PHE A 105 -37.80 1.01 -4.23
C PHE A 105 -36.94 -0.25 -4.41
N PHE A 106 -37.45 -1.28 -5.08
CA PHE A 106 -36.67 -2.49 -5.38
C PHE A 106 -35.43 -2.19 -6.24
N ASN A 107 -35.56 -1.34 -7.26
CA ASN A 107 -34.44 -0.93 -8.11
C ASN A 107 -33.38 -0.16 -7.32
N LEU A 108 -33.81 0.76 -6.45
CA LEU A 108 -32.90 1.50 -5.56
C LEU A 108 -32.15 0.56 -4.61
N VAL A 109 -32.85 -0.40 -3.99
CA VAL A 109 -32.22 -1.40 -3.12
C VAL A 109 -31.24 -2.26 -3.91
N SER A 110 -31.60 -2.69 -5.11
CA SER A 110 -30.75 -3.50 -5.99
C SER A 110 -29.46 -2.77 -6.37
N LEU A 111 -29.55 -1.49 -6.73
CA LEU A 111 -28.39 -0.64 -7.01
C LEU A 111 -27.56 -0.41 -5.75
N GLY A 112 -28.20 -0.18 -4.60
CA GLY A 112 -27.52 -0.06 -3.31
C GLY A 112 -26.74 -1.31 -2.93
N VAL A 113 -27.31 -2.50 -3.16
CA VAL A 113 -26.61 -3.78 -2.99
C VAL A 113 -25.38 -3.84 -3.88
N ALA A 114 -25.48 -3.42 -5.14
CA ALA A 114 -24.34 -3.39 -6.06
C ALA A 114 -23.22 -2.45 -5.56
N VAL A 115 -23.57 -1.27 -5.05
CA VAL A 115 -22.61 -0.31 -4.47
C VAL A 115 -21.88 -0.92 -3.27
N VAL A 116 -22.60 -1.60 -2.38
CA VAL A 116 -22.00 -2.22 -1.17
C VAL A 116 -21.15 -3.44 -1.53
N MET A 117 -21.55 -4.22 -2.54
CA MET A 117 -20.87 -5.46 -2.91
C MET A 117 -19.68 -5.26 -3.84
N ALA A 118 -19.61 -4.15 -4.58
CA ALA A 118 -18.49 -3.84 -5.46
C ALA A 118 -17.13 -3.79 -4.72
N PRO A 119 -16.98 -3.11 -3.56
CA PRO A 119 -15.77 -3.16 -2.76
C PRO A 119 -15.40 -4.57 -2.28
N VAL A 120 -16.39 -5.39 -1.92
CA VAL A 120 -16.18 -6.77 -1.47
C VAL A 120 -15.59 -7.62 -2.60
N GLY A 121 -16.19 -7.53 -3.79
CA GLY A 121 -15.71 -8.22 -4.99
C GLY A 121 -14.28 -7.82 -5.34
N ARG A 122 -14.03 -6.51 -5.38
CA ARG A 122 -12.69 -5.96 -5.58
C ARG A 122 -11.67 -6.50 -4.57
N TYR A 123 -11.96 -6.45 -3.27
CA TYR A 123 -11.06 -6.95 -2.23
C TYR A 123 -10.74 -8.44 -2.44
N ALA A 124 -11.75 -9.25 -2.75
CA ALA A 124 -11.56 -10.66 -3.05
C ALA A 124 -10.67 -10.85 -4.31
N GLY A 125 -10.91 -10.08 -5.38
CA GLY A 125 -10.10 -10.11 -6.60
C GLY A 125 -8.64 -9.70 -6.37
N ASP A 126 -8.42 -8.65 -5.59
CA ASP A 126 -7.09 -8.17 -5.22
C ASP A 126 -6.30 -9.19 -4.39
N ARG A 127 -6.99 -9.93 -3.50
CA ARG A 127 -6.38 -11.01 -2.70
C ARG A 127 -6.07 -12.24 -3.55
N LEU A 128 -7.01 -12.63 -4.41
CA LEU A 128 -6.81 -13.74 -5.34
C LEU A 128 -5.69 -13.46 -6.35
N ALA A 129 -5.44 -12.20 -6.72
CA ALA A 129 -4.29 -11.88 -7.56
C ALA A 129 -2.98 -12.31 -6.88
N VAL A 130 -2.82 -12.02 -5.59
CA VAL A 130 -1.64 -12.40 -4.79
C VAL A 130 -1.54 -13.93 -4.66
N ASP A 131 -2.65 -14.61 -4.42
CA ASP A 131 -2.68 -16.08 -4.27
C ASP A 131 -2.51 -16.83 -5.61
N VAL A 132 -2.99 -16.29 -6.73
CA VAL A 132 -2.80 -16.86 -8.07
C VAL A 132 -1.37 -16.64 -8.55
N PHE A 133 -0.67 -15.59 -8.12
CA PHE A 133 0.78 -15.50 -8.29
C PHE A 133 1.50 -16.62 -7.53
N ALA A 134 0.99 -17.05 -6.37
CA ALA A 134 1.51 -18.23 -5.66
C ALA A 134 1.13 -19.56 -6.36
N LEU A 135 -0.09 -19.69 -6.88
CA LEU A 135 -0.58 -20.94 -7.50
C LEU A 135 -0.16 -21.15 -8.97
N SER A 136 0.10 -20.09 -9.73
CA SER A 136 0.74 -20.19 -11.04
C SER A 136 2.24 -20.50 -10.93
N GLY A 137 2.85 -20.21 -9.77
CA GLY A 137 4.11 -20.82 -9.35
C GLY A 137 3.96 -22.25 -8.80
N ALA A 138 2.84 -22.59 -8.16
CA ALA A 138 2.64 -23.87 -7.48
C ALA A 138 2.01 -25.01 -8.33
N LYS A 139 1.40 -24.73 -9.50
CA LYS A 139 1.01 -25.80 -10.44
C LYS A 139 2.21 -26.55 -11.04
N GLN A 140 3.42 -26.07 -10.79
CA GLN A 140 4.66 -26.79 -11.06
C GLN A 140 5.12 -27.68 -9.89
N LEU A 141 4.40 -27.70 -8.76
CA LEU A 141 4.90 -28.25 -7.48
C LEU A 141 4.08 -29.41 -6.88
N ASP A 142 2.96 -29.84 -7.48
CA ASP A 142 2.18 -30.98 -6.97
C ASP A 142 2.67 -32.37 -7.46
N GLY A 143 3.83 -32.42 -8.14
CA GLY A 143 4.45 -33.67 -8.62
C GLY A 143 5.84 -34.00 -8.08
N GLU A 144 6.46 -33.13 -7.28
CA GLU A 144 7.91 -33.23 -6.99
C GLU A 144 8.27 -33.31 -5.51
N LEU A 145 7.50 -34.06 -4.71
CA LEU A 145 7.98 -34.55 -3.40
C LEU A 145 9.15 -35.57 -3.53
N SER A 146 9.62 -35.86 -4.75
CA SER A 146 10.87 -36.56 -5.05
C SER A 146 11.98 -35.65 -5.63
N GLY A 147 11.68 -34.37 -5.92
CA GLY A 147 12.55 -33.44 -6.64
C GLY A 147 13.42 -32.52 -5.75
N VAL A 148 13.13 -32.46 -4.44
CA VAL A 148 13.90 -31.64 -3.48
C VAL A 148 15.38 -32.03 -3.46
N VAL A 149 15.73 -33.26 -3.81
CA VAL A 149 17.13 -33.72 -3.87
C VAL A 149 17.81 -33.41 -5.23
N ARG A 150 17.07 -32.98 -6.26
CA ARG A 150 17.61 -32.70 -7.61
C ARG A 150 17.46 -31.24 -8.07
N ALA A 151 16.82 -30.38 -7.27
CA ALA A 151 16.64 -28.96 -7.59
C ALA A 151 17.77 -28.02 -7.07
N VAL A 152 18.61 -28.49 -6.15
CA VAL A 152 19.72 -27.71 -5.54
C VAL A 152 20.79 -27.29 -6.58
N GLY A 153 20.75 -27.82 -7.81
CA GLY A 153 21.67 -27.44 -8.88
C GLY A 153 21.21 -26.30 -9.81
N ARG A 154 19.97 -25.80 -9.69
CA ARG A 154 19.41 -24.82 -10.66
C ARG A 154 19.21 -23.41 -10.13
N PHE A 155 19.37 -23.20 -8.83
CA PHE A 155 19.16 -21.92 -8.17
C PHE A 155 20.34 -21.58 -7.26
N THR A 156 20.61 -20.29 -7.09
CA THR A 156 21.48 -19.79 -6.02
C THR A 156 20.61 -19.55 -4.80
N ALA A 157 20.91 -20.23 -3.70
CA ALA A 157 20.20 -20.06 -2.43
C ALA A 157 20.96 -19.06 -1.56
N VAL A 158 20.28 -18.06 -1.06
CA VAL A 158 20.82 -17.10 -0.08
C VAL A 158 20.06 -17.30 1.22
N THR A 159 20.75 -17.76 2.25
CA THR A 159 20.18 -17.93 3.59
C THR A 159 20.53 -16.71 4.44
N LEU A 160 19.51 -16.08 5.00
CA LEU A 160 19.69 -14.90 5.86
C LEU A 160 20.17 -15.31 7.26
N PRO A 161 20.96 -14.47 7.95
CA PRO A 161 21.46 -14.78 9.29
C PRO A 161 20.33 -14.83 10.33
N PRO A 162 20.59 -15.39 11.53
CA PRO A 162 19.64 -15.37 12.64
C PRO A 162 19.39 -13.93 13.14
N ALA A 163 18.26 -13.71 13.81
CA ALA A 163 17.79 -12.37 14.16
C ALA A 163 18.78 -11.56 15.01
N ASP A 164 19.58 -12.23 15.85
CA ASP A 164 20.62 -11.63 16.68
C ASP A 164 21.88 -11.21 15.91
N GLU A 165 22.08 -11.76 14.72
CA GLU A 165 23.16 -11.38 13.80
C GLU A 165 22.71 -10.33 12.76
N ILE A 166 21.41 -10.03 12.66
CA ILE A 166 20.88 -8.97 11.78
C ILE A 166 21.21 -7.58 12.39
N GLY A 167 22.21 -6.92 11.79
CA GLY A 167 22.64 -5.58 12.19
C GLY A 167 21.62 -4.49 11.92
N ASP A 168 21.74 -3.37 12.64
CA ASP A 168 21.07 -2.12 12.30
C ASP A 168 21.96 -1.26 11.41
N MET A 169 21.40 -0.70 10.35
CA MET A 169 22.16 0.08 9.39
C MET A 169 22.56 1.45 10.00
N GLU A 170 23.83 1.82 9.87
CA GLU A 170 24.35 3.10 10.40
C GLU A 170 23.66 4.30 9.72
N THR A 171 23.25 5.29 10.50
CA THR A 171 22.49 6.47 10.01
C THR A 171 21.06 6.15 9.57
N TYR A 172 20.49 5.01 10.00
CA TYR A 172 19.09 4.66 9.77
C TYR A 172 18.38 4.30 11.08
N ASP A 173 17.06 4.48 11.10
CA ASP A 173 16.25 4.03 12.22
C ASP A 173 16.20 2.50 12.20
N PRO A 174 16.36 1.82 13.35
CA PRO A 174 16.36 0.38 13.41
C PRO A 174 15.02 -0.19 12.94
N VAL A 175 15.07 -1.41 12.41
CA VAL A 175 13.87 -2.19 12.09
C VAL A 175 13.39 -2.88 13.36
N SER A 176 12.06 -3.02 13.53
CA SER A 176 11.50 -3.64 14.74
C SER A 176 11.99 -5.09 14.91
N PRO A 177 12.16 -5.57 16.15
CA PRO A 177 12.66 -6.93 16.40
C PRO A 177 11.73 -7.98 15.80
N GLU A 178 10.41 -7.78 15.82
CA GLU A 178 9.44 -8.69 15.22
C GLU A 178 9.64 -8.83 13.71
N LYS A 179 10.07 -7.76 13.04
CA LYS A 179 10.36 -7.76 11.61
C LYS A 179 11.71 -8.41 11.31
N LYS A 180 12.71 -8.27 12.20
CA LYS A 180 13.97 -9.04 12.10
C LYS A 180 13.70 -10.54 12.26
N ASP A 181 12.86 -10.93 13.20
CA ASP A 181 12.43 -12.32 13.40
C ASP A 181 11.69 -12.89 12.18
N GLU A 182 10.89 -12.06 11.49
CA GLU A 182 10.18 -12.47 10.27
C GLU A 182 11.14 -12.80 9.12
N ILE A 183 12.31 -12.16 9.07
CA ILE A 183 13.30 -12.26 7.99
C ILE A 183 14.37 -13.31 8.31
N ALA A 184 14.70 -13.47 9.59
CA ALA A 184 15.77 -14.34 10.08
C ALA A 184 15.65 -15.78 9.55
N GLU A 185 16.82 -16.37 9.26
CA GLU A 185 16.98 -17.76 8.83
C GLU A 185 16.22 -18.17 7.55
N LYS A 186 15.60 -17.23 6.85
CA LYS A 186 14.89 -17.52 5.60
C LYS A 186 15.88 -17.75 4.45
N THR A 187 15.60 -18.80 3.68
CA THR A 187 16.34 -19.09 2.45
C THR A 187 15.58 -18.57 1.23
N LEU A 188 16.17 -17.60 0.54
CA LEU A 188 15.64 -17.02 -0.68
C LEU A 188 16.34 -17.64 -1.91
N LEU A 189 15.54 -18.09 -2.86
CA LEU A 189 16.03 -18.74 -4.08
C LEU A 189 16.05 -17.77 -5.26
N PHE A 190 17.20 -17.69 -5.92
CA PHE A 190 17.43 -16.83 -7.08
C PHE A 190 17.86 -17.65 -8.31
N PRO A 191 17.60 -17.16 -9.55
CA PRO A 191 18.11 -17.78 -10.76
C PRO A 191 19.63 -17.96 -10.71
N ARG A 192 20.12 -19.12 -11.18
CA ARG A 192 21.56 -19.37 -11.31
C ARG A 192 22.19 -18.50 -12.41
N LYS A 193 23.49 -18.21 -12.28
CA LYS A 193 24.31 -17.37 -13.20
C LYS A 193 24.05 -15.85 -13.13
N LEU A 194 23.53 -15.34 -12.01
CA LEU A 194 23.58 -13.91 -11.75
C LEU A 194 25.01 -13.50 -11.39
N SER A 195 25.41 -12.28 -11.77
CA SER A 195 26.60 -11.67 -11.17
C SER A 195 26.34 -11.38 -9.68
N PRO A 196 27.38 -11.27 -8.85
CA PRO A 196 27.21 -10.90 -7.44
C PRO A 196 26.39 -9.61 -7.25
N GLU A 197 26.66 -8.59 -8.08
CA GLU A 197 25.89 -7.34 -8.09
C GLU A 197 24.40 -7.56 -8.40
N SER A 198 24.09 -8.33 -9.45
CA SER A 198 22.69 -8.63 -9.80
C SER A 198 21.99 -9.47 -8.76
N LEU A 199 22.70 -10.39 -8.09
CA LEU A 199 22.15 -11.18 -6.99
C LEU A 199 21.82 -10.26 -5.80
N ARG A 200 22.74 -9.36 -5.44
CA ARG A 200 22.56 -8.35 -4.39
C ARG A 200 21.36 -7.44 -4.69
N GLU A 201 21.28 -6.87 -5.88
CA GLU A 201 20.16 -5.98 -6.28
C GLU A 201 18.81 -6.70 -6.21
N ARG A 202 18.75 -7.96 -6.70
CA ARG A 202 17.54 -8.79 -6.65
C ARG A 202 17.15 -9.12 -5.22
N LEU A 203 18.13 -9.44 -4.37
CA LEU A 203 17.93 -9.72 -2.95
C LEU A 203 17.38 -8.50 -2.22
N VAL A 204 18.01 -7.34 -2.39
CA VAL A 204 17.58 -6.07 -1.80
C VAL A 204 16.16 -5.73 -2.24
N THR A 205 15.87 -5.78 -3.55
CA THR A 205 14.53 -5.49 -4.07
C THR A 205 13.48 -6.42 -3.46
N ARG A 206 13.77 -7.72 -3.41
CA ARG A 206 12.84 -8.70 -2.83
C ARG A 206 12.63 -8.48 -1.34
N LEU A 207 13.69 -8.15 -0.60
CA LEU A 207 13.56 -7.86 0.83
C LEU A 207 12.68 -6.64 1.09
N LYS A 208 12.86 -5.57 0.31
CA LYS A 208 12.02 -4.36 0.39
C LYS A 208 10.56 -4.68 0.06
N ASP A 209 10.31 -5.45 -1.00
CA ASP A 209 8.96 -5.74 -1.47
C ASP A 209 8.21 -6.76 -0.59
N GLU A 210 8.90 -7.82 -0.13
CA GLU A 210 8.29 -8.94 0.60
C GLU A 210 8.21 -8.67 2.10
N TYR A 211 9.21 -7.98 2.66
CA TYR A 211 9.33 -7.76 4.10
C TYR A 211 9.15 -6.31 4.52
N GLY A 212 9.13 -5.35 3.59
CA GLY A 212 8.90 -3.94 3.92
C GLY A 212 10.05 -3.29 4.71
N VAL A 213 11.27 -3.81 4.59
CA VAL A 213 12.47 -3.12 5.07
C VAL A 213 12.76 -1.92 4.16
N GLY A 214 13.06 -0.75 4.72
CA GLY A 214 13.26 0.47 3.91
C GLY A 214 14.61 0.48 3.19
N TYR A 215 15.64 0.09 3.93
CA TYR A 215 17.03 0.07 3.51
C TYR A 215 17.67 -1.27 3.92
N VAL A 216 18.53 -1.77 3.04
CA VAL A 216 19.22 -3.05 3.22
C VAL A 216 20.65 -2.83 2.77
N ASP A 217 21.57 -3.19 3.64
CA ASP A 217 22.97 -3.37 3.29
C ASP A 217 23.33 -4.84 3.45
N VAL A 218 23.95 -5.40 2.41
CA VAL A 218 24.26 -6.82 2.35
C VAL A 218 25.50 -7.04 1.51
N ASP A 219 26.42 -7.82 2.07
CA ASP A 219 27.59 -8.32 1.36
C ASP A 219 27.44 -9.83 1.17
N LEU A 220 27.57 -10.25 -0.09
CA LEU A 220 27.42 -11.63 -0.52
C LEU A 220 28.73 -12.11 -1.15
N ASP A 221 29.16 -13.31 -0.78
CA ASP A 221 30.22 -14.02 -1.51
C ASP A 221 29.68 -14.61 -2.83
N ALA A 222 30.57 -15.05 -3.70
CA ALA A 222 30.28 -15.53 -5.05
C ALA A 222 29.37 -16.78 -5.09
N ASP A 223 29.29 -17.53 -4.00
CA ASP A 223 28.42 -18.68 -3.81
C ASP A 223 27.03 -18.31 -3.27
N GLY A 224 26.82 -17.07 -2.85
CA GLY A 224 25.59 -16.56 -2.25
C GLY A 224 25.56 -16.62 -0.72
N SER A 225 26.69 -16.96 -0.08
CA SER A 225 26.87 -16.83 1.37
C SER A 225 26.76 -15.36 1.78
N VAL A 226 26.08 -15.09 2.90
CA VAL A 226 25.95 -13.75 3.48
C VAL A 226 27.12 -13.51 4.43
N GLU A 227 27.96 -12.52 4.14
CA GLU A 227 29.07 -12.11 5.03
C GLU A 227 28.64 -11.01 5.99
N TYR A 228 27.80 -10.09 5.52
CA TYR A 228 27.28 -8.98 6.29
C TYR A 228 25.83 -8.69 5.90
N PHE A 229 24.99 -8.40 6.89
CA PHE A 229 23.59 -8.07 6.67
C PHE A 229 23.09 -7.08 7.72
N ALA A 230 22.69 -5.90 7.26
CA ALA A 230 22.10 -4.86 8.08
C ALA A 230 20.86 -4.26 7.42
N VAL A 231 19.88 -3.86 8.23
CA VAL A 231 18.61 -3.28 7.74
C VAL A 231 18.28 -1.98 8.44
N GLY A 232 17.57 -1.10 7.73
CA GLY A 232 17.07 0.18 8.24
C GLY A 232 15.64 0.43 7.80
N SER A 233 14.84 1.08 8.65
CA SER A 233 13.44 1.41 8.35
C SER A 233 13.33 2.71 7.53
N ARG A 234 14.03 3.75 7.95
CA ARG A 234 14.13 5.05 7.25
C ARG A 234 15.48 5.71 7.55
N ALA A 235 15.91 6.62 6.68
CA ALA A 235 17.09 7.44 6.97
C ALA A 235 16.90 8.15 8.31
N ALA A 236 17.83 7.94 9.23
CA ALA A 236 17.86 8.59 10.53
C ALA A 236 18.81 9.78 10.50
N GLY A 237 18.60 10.68 11.46
CA GLY A 237 19.39 11.89 11.61
C GLY A 237 18.73 13.11 10.99
N LEU A 238 19.10 14.28 11.53
CA LEU A 238 18.56 15.57 11.11
C LEU A 238 19.21 16.11 9.83
N GLY A 239 20.40 15.59 9.45
CA GLY A 239 21.18 16.08 8.30
C GLY A 239 20.39 16.19 6.98
N PRO A 240 19.67 15.15 6.53
CA PRO A 240 18.84 15.23 5.32
C PRO A 240 17.61 16.15 5.45
N THR A 241 17.25 16.54 6.67
CA THR A 241 16.09 17.41 6.98
C THR A 241 16.47 18.85 7.29
N LEU A 242 17.76 19.14 7.45
CA LEU A 242 18.27 20.48 7.67
C LEU A 242 18.38 21.21 6.33
N ALA A 243 17.97 22.47 6.32
CA ALA A 243 18.24 23.35 5.20
C ALA A 243 19.77 23.55 5.06
N PRO A 244 20.26 23.92 3.86
CA PRO A 244 21.64 24.37 3.70
C PRO A 244 21.98 25.47 4.72
N GLU A 245 23.22 25.50 5.22
CA GLU A 245 23.71 26.49 6.20
C GLU A 245 22.91 26.48 7.52
N SER A 246 22.27 25.35 7.86
CA SER A 246 21.58 25.14 9.13
C SER A 246 22.22 24.02 9.96
N ALA A 247 22.21 24.19 11.27
CA ALA A 247 22.68 23.22 12.24
C ALA A 247 21.55 22.82 13.21
N ALA A 248 21.57 21.57 13.67
CA ALA A 248 20.72 21.13 14.78
C ALA A 248 21.55 21.12 16.07
N VAL A 249 21.13 21.92 17.05
CA VAL A 249 21.82 22.05 18.35
C VAL A 249 20.89 21.57 19.46
N ALA A 250 21.44 20.76 20.37
CA ALA A 250 20.77 20.39 21.61
C ALA A 250 21.09 21.45 22.67
N VAL A 251 20.06 22.09 23.21
CA VAL A 251 20.17 23.15 24.22
C VAL A 251 19.48 22.70 25.50
N ALA A 252 20.13 22.91 26.64
CA ALA A 252 19.52 22.72 27.96
C ALA A 252 18.56 23.90 28.23
N ALA A 253 17.26 23.61 28.21
CA ALA A 253 16.22 24.63 28.31
C ALA A 253 14.89 24.03 28.83
N ASP A 254 14.02 24.88 29.38
CA ASP A 254 12.67 24.47 29.77
C ASP A 254 11.81 24.28 28.50
N PRO A 255 11.40 23.04 28.15
CA PRO A 255 10.65 22.80 26.93
C PRO A 255 9.27 23.47 27.00
N PRO A 256 8.80 24.12 25.91
CA PRO A 256 7.47 24.70 25.91
C PRO A 256 6.44 23.57 25.99
N ASN A 257 5.56 23.62 27.00
CA ASN A 257 4.52 22.60 27.23
C ASN A 257 3.53 22.42 26.06
N ASN A 258 3.53 23.33 25.09
CA ASN A 258 2.63 23.38 23.94
C ASN A 258 3.34 23.28 22.58
N ALA A 259 4.65 23.03 22.54
CA ALA A 259 5.41 22.93 21.30
C ALA A 259 5.53 21.48 20.80
N THR A 260 5.36 21.29 19.50
CA THR A 260 5.58 20.02 18.79
C THR A 260 6.77 20.14 17.84
N ALA A 261 7.38 19.01 17.48
CA ALA A 261 8.39 19.00 16.43
C ALA A 261 7.82 19.59 15.13
N GLY A 262 8.51 20.57 14.55
CA GLY A 262 8.03 21.38 13.43
C GLY A 262 7.66 22.81 13.79
N ASP A 263 7.45 23.11 15.07
CA ASP A 263 7.04 24.46 15.50
C ASP A 263 8.22 25.44 15.50
N THR A 264 7.94 26.67 15.10
CA THR A 264 8.92 27.75 15.18
C THR A 264 9.01 28.28 16.61
N VAL A 265 10.22 28.29 17.15
CA VAL A 265 10.53 28.67 18.52
C VAL A 265 11.60 29.75 18.55
N GLN A 266 11.52 30.65 19.52
CA GLN A 266 12.57 31.61 19.83
C GLN A 266 13.33 31.17 21.07
N LEU A 267 14.66 31.27 21.01
CA LEU A 267 15.53 31.01 22.15
C LEU A 267 15.89 32.34 22.80
N TRP A 268 15.59 32.45 24.08
CA TRP A 268 15.85 33.62 24.92
C TRP A 268 16.80 33.26 26.05
N ARG A 269 17.78 34.11 26.33
CA ARG A 269 18.65 33.96 27.52
C ARG A 269 18.09 34.82 28.65
N ASP A 270 18.07 34.30 29.88
CA ASP A 270 17.32 34.91 30.99
C ASP A 270 18.11 35.83 31.95
N ASP A 271 19.33 36.27 31.61
CA ASP A 271 20.18 37.04 32.55
C ASP A 271 21.08 38.13 31.90
N PRO A 272 21.21 39.34 32.51
CA PRO A 272 20.31 40.01 33.47
C PRO A 272 19.12 40.74 32.80
N GLU A 273 19.15 40.87 31.47
CA GLU A 273 18.04 41.37 30.65
C GLU A 273 17.68 40.30 29.62
N PRO A 274 16.37 39.98 29.41
CA PRO A 274 15.97 38.97 28.45
C PRO A 274 16.42 39.36 27.04
N GLU A 275 17.33 38.57 26.47
CA GLU A 275 17.84 38.78 25.12
C GLU A 275 17.43 37.60 24.22
N ARG A 276 16.87 37.92 23.06
CA ARG A 276 16.58 36.92 22.03
C ARG A 276 17.89 36.55 21.34
N VAL A 277 18.28 35.28 21.45
CA VAL A 277 19.56 34.76 20.92
C VAL A 277 19.40 34.22 19.50
N ALA A 278 18.36 33.43 19.27
CA ALA A 278 18.14 32.75 17.98
C ALA A 278 16.65 32.47 17.73
N THR A 279 16.32 32.15 16.48
CA THR A 279 15.02 31.60 16.09
C THR A 279 15.27 30.32 15.31
N GLY A 280 14.50 29.28 15.59
CA GLY A 280 14.67 27.99 14.95
C GLY A 280 13.40 27.15 15.00
N GLU A 281 13.51 25.94 14.49
CA GLU A 281 12.45 24.95 14.45
C GLU A 281 12.71 23.88 15.51
N LEU A 282 11.72 23.60 16.35
CA LEU A 282 11.81 22.53 17.32
C LEU A 282 11.87 21.18 16.60
N ARG A 283 12.87 20.35 16.90
CA ARG A 283 13.04 19.00 16.31
C ARG A 283 12.74 17.88 17.29
N GLY A 284 12.90 18.12 18.59
CA GLY A 284 12.60 17.13 19.62
C GLY A 284 12.88 17.64 21.02
N VAL A 285 12.28 16.97 22.00
CA VAL A 285 12.45 17.25 23.43
C VAL A 285 12.75 15.93 24.13
N ALA A 286 13.81 15.91 24.93
CA ALA A 286 14.19 14.78 25.77
C ALA A 286 14.54 15.28 27.18
N GLY A 287 13.58 15.23 28.10
CA GLY A 287 13.76 15.82 29.44
C GLY A 287 13.88 17.34 29.36
N ASP A 288 14.99 17.88 29.87
CA ASP A 288 15.37 19.30 29.83
C ASP A 288 16.30 19.65 28.64
N ALA A 289 16.53 18.71 27.73
CA ALA A 289 17.24 18.94 26.49
C ALA A 289 16.26 19.14 25.33
N VAL A 290 16.44 20.23 24.60
CA VAL A 290 15.64 20.59 23.44
C VAL A 290 16.51 20.68 22.20
N THR A 291 16.18 19.92 21.16
CA THR A 291 16.88 19.98 19.87
C THR A 291 16.19 21.00 18.99
N VAL A 292 16.93 22.02 18.56
CA VAL A 292 16.44 23.07 17.66
C VAL A 292 17.27 23.08 16.39
N ALA A 293 16.61 23.14 15.24
CA ALA A 293 17.24 23.42 13.95
C ALA A 293 17.24 24.93 13.69
N LEU A 294 18.41 25.51 13.46
CA LEU A 294 18.60 26.95 13.29
C LEU A 294 19.76 27.23 12.31
N ASP A 295 19.91 28.48 11.91
CA ASP A 295 21.04 28.93 11.09
C ASP A 295 22.37 28.62 11.78
N GLU A 296 23.37 28.20 11.01
CA GLU A 296 24.70 27.86 11.52
C GLU A 296 25.35 29.05 12.28
N SER A 297 25.15 30.28 11.80
CA SER A 297 25.66 31.49 12.44
C SER A 297 24.96 31.78 13.78
N ASP A 298 23.71 31.35 13.94
CA ASP A 298 22.96 31.45 15.19
C ASP A 298 23.36 30.31 16.15
N ALA A 299 23.61 29.11 15.62
CA ALA A 299 24.08 27.96 16.37
C ALA A 299 25.41 28.21 17.09
N GLU A 300 26.35 28.90 16.43
CA GLU A 300 27.65 29.28 17.04
C GLU A 300 27.53 30.21 18.25
N ARG A 301 26.40 30.92 18.40
CA ARG A 301 26.14 31.81 19.55
C ARG A 301 25.55 31.08 20.75
N LEU A 302 25.11 29.83 20.56
CA LEU A 302 24.61 29.00 21.63
C LEU A 302 25.79 28.41 22.41
N THR A 303 25.70 28.49 23.74
CA THR A 303 26.72 27.98 24.65
C THR A 303 26.18 26.76 25.40
N ASP A 304 27.05 25.81 25.73
CA ASP A 304 26.68 24.62 26.51
C ASP A 304 26.19 24.94 27.94
N GLN A 305 26.46 26.16 28.41
CA GLN A 305 25.93 26.69 29.65
C GLN A 305 24.48 27.09 29.41
N GLY A 306 23.53 26.36 30.01
CA GLY A 306 22.09 26.53 29.87
C GLY A 306 21.56 27.91 30.31
N GLY A 307 20.29 27.98 30.71
CA GLY A 307 19.62 29.27 31.00
C GLY A 307 18.92 29.87 29.77
N TYR A 308 18.57 29.00 28.82
CA TYR A 308 17.71 29.35 27.70
C TYR A 308 16.25 29.05 28.03
N ARG A 309 15.35 29.92 27.60
CA ARG A 309 13.90 29.70 27.59
C ARG A 309 13.41 29.69 26.17
N LEU A 310 12.55 28.72 25.83
CA LEU A 310 11.92 28.66 24.53
C LEU A 310 10.54 29.30 24.58
N VAL A 311 10.25 30.09 23.56
CA VAL A 311 8.94 30.71 23.35
C VAL A 311 8.41 30.26 22.00
N THR A 312 7.24 29.63 21.97
CA THR A 312 6.52 29.28 20.73
C THR A 312 5.95 30.52 20.08
N LEU A 313 6.14 30.68 18.79
CA LEU A 313 5.45 31.71 18.02
C LEU A 313 4.07 31.21 17.57
N PRO A 314 3.02 32.05 17.59
CA PRO A 314 1.69 31.70 17.10
C PRO A 314 1.61 31.61 15.56
#